data_AF-A0A3M8PB76-F1
#
_entry.id   AF-A0A3M8PB76-F1
#
_cell.length_a   1.000
_cell.length_b   1.000
_cell.length_c   1.000
_cell.angle_alpha   90.00
_cell.angle_beta   90.00
_cell.angle_gamma   90.00
#
_symmetry.space_group_name_H-M   'P 1'
#
loop_
_entity.id
_entity.type
_entity.pdbx_description
1 polymer ?
#
loop_
_entity_poly.entity_id
_entity_poly.type
_entity_poly.pdbx_seq_one_letter_code
_entity_poly.pdbx_strand_id
1 'polypeptide(L)' 'MNKVSIINEIDEMLNTYCEGCFVKKQIRKEQGKTAAHRFCISDCTVGSQLQFLGNELNKTATKDK' A
#
# COMPACT_ATOMS: atom_id res chain seq x y z
N MET A 1 -14.77 -3.10 -9.56
CA MET A 1 -13.53 -2.87 -10.33
C MET A 1 -13.10 -4.18 -10.98
N ASN A 2 -12.46 -4.14 -12.14
CA ASN A 2 -11.81 -5.32 -12.72
C ASN A 2 -10.38 -5.44 -12.16
N LYS A 3 -9.80 -6.65 -12.24
CA LYS A 3 -8.47 -6.95 -11.70
C LYS A 3 -7.38 -5.98 -12.18
N VAL A 4 -7.42 -5.63 -13.47
CA VAL A 4 -6.42 -4.75 -14.11
C VAL A 4 -6.48 -3.32 -13.56
N SER A 5 -7.67 -2.75 -13.38
CA SER A 5 -7.86 -1.41 -12.82
C SER A 5 -7.31 -1.32 -11.40
N ILE A 6 -7.58 -2.33 -10.57
CA ILE A 6 -7.11 -2.34 -9.17
C ILE A 6 -5.57 -2.37 -9.12
N ILE A 7 -4.94 -3.17 -9.99
CA ILE A 7 -3.46 -3.23 -10.07
C ILE A 7 -2.89 -1.88 -10.52
N ASN A 8 -3.49 -1.24 -11.53
CA ASN A 8 -3.04 0.07 -11.99
C ASN A 8 -3.17 1.15 -10.91
N GLU A 9 -4.27 1.14 -10.15
CA GLU A 9 -4.46 2.07 -9.02
C GLU A 9 -3.45 1.83 -7.90
N ILE A 10 -3.11 0.57 -7.60
CA ILE A 10 -2.05 0.22 -6.65
C ILE A 10 -0.71 0.79 -7.12
N ASP A 11 -0.34 0.57 -8.38
CA ASP A 11 0.92 1.04 -8.95
C ASP A 11 1.00 2.58 -8.95
N GLU A 12 -0.07 3.26 -9.34
CA GLU A 12 -0.13 4.72 -9.30
C GLU A 12 0.04 5.27 -7.88
N MET A 13 -0.63 4.67 -6.89
CA MET A 13 -0.47 5.07 -5.49
C MET A 13 0.96 4.85 -4.97
N LEU A 14 1.57 3.73 -5.35
CA LEU A 14 2.94 3.42 -4.93
C LEU A 14 3.94 4.41 -5.53
N ASN A 15 3.85 4.68 -6.82
CA ASN A 15 4.76 5.59 -7.52
C ASN A 15 4.56 7.05 -7.08
N THR A 16 3.31 7.48 -6.88
CA THR A 16 3.01 8.87 -6.55
C THR A 16 3.34 9.22 -5.10
N TYR A 17 3.06 8.31 -4.16
CA TYR A 17 3.11 8.64 -2.72
C TYR A 17 4.11 7.82 -1.91
N CYS A 18 4.40 6.58 -2.32
CA CYS A 18 5.26 5.69 -1.56
C CYS A 18 6.72 5.72 -2.04
N GLU A 19 6.96 6.00 -3.32
CA GLU A 19 8.29 6.20 -3.86
C GLU A 19 8.95 7.41 -3.19
N GLY A 20 10.17 7.22 -2.69
CA GLY A 20 10.89 8.28 -1.98
C GLY A 20 10.24 8.80 -0.69
N CYS A 21 9.19 8.13 -0.17
CA CYS A 21 8.41 8.60 0.99
C CYS A 21 9.30 9.04 2.17
N PHE A 22 9.29 10.35 2.45
CA PHE A 22 10.12 10.96 3.48
C PHE A 22 9.82 10.40 4.88
N VAL A 23 8.54 10.27 5.23
CA VAL A 23 8.12 9.80 6.57
C VAL A 23 8.63 8.38 6.82
N LYS A 24 8.45 7.48 5.85
CA LYS A 24 8.99 6.11 5.92
C LYS A 24 10.51 6.10 6.08
N LYS A 25 11.22 6.95 5.32
CA LYS A 25 12.69 7.08 5.40
C LYS A 25 13.14 7.57 6.77
N GLN A 26 12.45 8.56 7.33
CA GLN A 26 12.78 9.14 8.62
C GLN A 26 12.53 8.14 9.75
N ILE A 27 11.34 7.52 9.81
CA ILE A 27 11.03 6.49 10.81
C ILE A 27 12.02 5.32 10.70
N ARG A 28 12.42 4.93 9.49
CA ARG A 28 13.42 3.88 9.30
C ARG A 28 14.79 4.26 9.88
N LYS A 29 15.19 5.53 9.74
CA LYS A 29 16.46 6.04 10.29
C LYS A 29 16.44 6.08 11.82
N GLU A 30 15.31 6.47 12.41
CA GLU A 30 15.19 6.69 13.86
C GLU A 30 14.83 5.41 14.64
N GLN A 31 13.95 4.58 14.08
CA GLN A 31 13.29 3.48 14.79
C GLN A 31 13.46 2.13 14.06
N GLY A 32 14.15 2.13 12.91
CA GLY A 32 14.43 0.92 12.15
C GLY A 32 13.33 0.49 11.18
N LYS A 33 13.63 -0.57 10.41
CA LYS A 33 12.78 -1.06 9.31
C LYS A 33 11.39 -1.50 9.80
N THR A 34 11.33 -2.19 10.94
CA THR A 34 10.07 -2.74 11.48
C THR A 34 9.10 -1.63 11.84
N ALA A 35 9.56 -0.58 12.53
CA ALA A 35 8.74 0.57 12.88
C ALA A 35 8.23 1.31 11.64
N ALA A 36 9.10 1.54 10.65
CA ALA A 36 8.70 2.19 9.38
C ALA A 36 7.63 1.39 8.63
N HIS A 37 7.74 0.06 8.60
CA HIS A 37 6.76 -0.80 7.95
C HIS A 37 5.44 -0.85 8.72
N ARG A 38 5.50 -0.92 10.06
CA ARG A 38 4.30 -0.85 10.92
C ARG A 38 3.55 0.47 10.68
N PHE A 39 4.25 1.61 10.64
CA PHE A 39 3.63 2.89 10.31
C PHE A 39 2.90 2.84 8.96
N CYS A 40 3.56 2.31 7.92
CA CYS A 40 2.92 2.19 6.60
C CYS A 40 1.66 1.32 6.63
N ILE A 41 1.58 0.30 7.49
CA ILE A 41 0.41 -0.59 7.58
C ILE A 41 -0.68 0.01 8.50
N SER A 42 -0.31 0.60 9.62
CA SER A 42 -1.24 0.90 10.71
C SER A 42 -1.65 2.38 10.76
N ASP A 43 -0.80 3.29 10.30
CA ASP A 43 -0.95 4.73 10.56
C ASP A 43 -0.95 5.58 9.27
N CYS A 44 -0.39 5.07 8.18
CA CYS A 44 -0.33 5.77 6.90
C CYS A 44 -1.65 5.63 6.13
N THR A 45 -2.31 6.75 5.82
CA THR A 45 -3.56 6.77 5.03
C THR A 45 -3.42 6.14 3.65
N VAL A 46 -2.30 6.40 2.96
CA VAL A 46 -1.95 5.77 1.67
C VAL A 46 -1.83 4.25 1.83
N GLY A 47 -1.24 3.79 2.93
CA GLY A 47 -1.11 2.37 3.24
C GLY A 47 -2.43 1.69 3.58
N SER A 48 -3.36 2.39 4.25
CA SER A 48 -4.72 1.91 4.47
C SER A 48 -5.48 1.76 3.14
N GLN A 49 -5.29 2.68 2.21
CA GLN A 49 -5.91 2.62 0.88
C GLN A 49 -5.33 1.49 0.02
N LEU A 50 -4.01 1.27 0.08
CA LEU A 50 -3.36 0.12 -0.55
C LEU A 50 -3.89 -1.22 0.01
N GLN A 51 -4.13 -1.31 1.33
CA GLN A 51 -4.75 -2.49 1.93
C GLN A 51 -6.18 -2.71 1.43
N PHE A 52 -6.97 -1.64 1.30
CA PHE A 52 -8.31 -1.72 0.73
C PHE A 52 -8.26 -2.27 -0.71
N LEU A 53 -7.42 -1.71 -1.58
CA LEU A 53 -7.26 -2.17 -2.95
C LEU A 53 -6.80 -3.64 -3.02
N GLY A 54 -5.86 -4.05 -2.16
CA GLY A 54 -5.43 -5.45 -2.06
C GLY A 54 -6.56 -6.40 -1.64
N ASN A 55 -7.43 -5.98 -0.72
CA ASN A 55 -8.60 -6.77 -0.34
C ASN A 55 -9.63 -6.87 -1.48
N GLU A 56 -9.86 -5.79 -2.22
CA GLU A 56 -10.72 -5.81 -3.40
C GLU A 56 -10.16 -6.72 -4.50
N LEU A 57 -8.83 -6.72 -4.70
CA LEU A 57 -8.15 -7.61 -5.63
C LEU A 57 -8.41 -9.08 -5.29
N ASN A 58 -8.28 -9.45 -4.01
CA ASN A 58 -8.54 -10.82 -3.54
C ASN A 58 -9.99 -11.25 -3.78
N LYS A 59 -10.96 -10.34 -3.57
CA LYS A 59 -12.38 -10.61 -3.87
C LYS A 59 -12.65 -10.84 -5.34
N THR A 60 -11.92 -10.16 -6.24
CA THR A 60 -12.04 -10.39 -7.69
C THR A 60 -11.45 -11.74 -8.10
N ALA A 61 -10.33 -12.16 -7.52
CA ALA A 61 -9.69 -13.44 -7.82
C ALA A 61 -10.53 -14.67 -7.39
N THR A 62 -11.40 -14.53 -6.39
CA THR A 62 -12.30 -15.61 -5.94
C THR A 62 -13.56 -15.79 -6.77
N LYS A 63 -13.88 -14.86 -7.70
CA LYS A 63 -15.08 -14.93 -8.54
C LYS A 63 -14.91 -15.73 -9.83
N ASP A 64 -13.67 -16.09 -10.17
CA ASP A 64 -13.32 -16.88 -11.36
C ASP A 64 -13.24 -18.39 -11.08
N LYS A 65 -13.81 -18.86 -9.95
CA LYS A 65 -13.90 -20.28 -9.57
C LYS A 65 -15.34 -20.76 -9.48
#